data_AF-A0A1I1LZP2-F1
#
_entry.id   AF-A0A1I1LZP2-F1
#
_cell.length_a   1.000
_cell.length_b   1.000
_cell.length_c   1.000
_cell.angle_alpha   90.00
_cell.angle_beta   90.00
_cell.angle_gamma   90.00
#
_symmetry.space_group_name_H-M   'P 1'
#
loop_
_entity.id
_entity.type
_entity.pdbx_description
1 polymer ?
#
loop_
_entity_poly.entity_id
_entity_poly.type
_entity_poly.pdbx_seq_one_letter_code
_entity_poly.pdbx_strand_id
1 'polypeptide(L)'
;MKKVISFINDSKKMYLLTFLIMILSIVIPIPNELRNPIYIIVTTIIYILWFRDSIKVANNVWKMIIWLLFAPFIISLVATAYISLVWIPIQQDKYFLFLFIVMVILLWMLAAYKFDLDKIKAAIFILNAIVTTIITIAFLTTLNTDLSKLVFSTDLIELATKDGFLANSLIELIIKMITLPYILSVIWAQVIIELRSLKMIGRERA
;
A
#
# COMPACT_ATOMS: atom_id res chain seq x y z
N MET A 1 30.86 14.45 -0.87
CA MET A 1 29.39 14.36 -0.74
C MET A 1 28.64 14.19 -2.05
N LYS A 2 28.81 15.06 -3.08
CA LYS A 2 28.05 14.93 -4.35
C LYS A 2 28.14 13.54 -5.01
N LYS A 3 29.32 12.90 -5.01
CA LYS A 3 29.53 11.53 -5.53
C LYS A 3 28.80 10.43 -4.74
N VAL A 4 28.69 10.58 -3.41
CA VAL A 4 28.00 9.62 -2.54
C VAL A 4 26.49 9.73 -2.75
N ILE A 5 25.97 10.96 -2.83
CA ILE A 5 24.55 11.22 -3.11
C ILE A 5 24.18 10.71 -4.51
N SER A 6 25.03 10.89 -5.52
CA SER A 6 24.77 10.33 -6.86
C SER A 6 24.79 8.81 -6.88
N PHE A 7 25.58 8.17 -6.02
CA PHE A 7 25.61 6.72 -5.88
C PHE A 7 24.32 6.19 -5.25
N ILE A 8 23.85 6.80 -4.16
CA ILE A 8 22.60 6.41 -3.46
C ILE A 8 21.36 6.64 -4.34
N ASN A 9 21.41 7.63 -5.23
CA ASN A 9 20.32 7.91 -6.16
C ASN A 9 20.25 6.94 -7.35
N ASP A 10 21.30 6.18 -7.61
CA ASP A 10 21.35 5.18 -8.68
C ASP A 10 20.83 3.83 -8.16
N SER A 11 19.58 3.51 -8.49
CA SER A 11 18.93 2.28 -8.04
C SER A 11 19.71 1.02 -8.44
N LYS A 12 20.31 0.98 -9.64
CA LYS A 12 21.06 -0.19 -10.11
C LYS A 12 22.29 -0.45 -9.25
N LYS A 13 23.04 0.61 -8.92
CA LYS A 13 24.21 0.51 -8.03
C LYS A 13 23.83 0.12 -6.62
N MET A 14 22.71 0.64 -6.11
CA MET A 14 22.21 0.27 -4.79
C MET A 14 21.75 -1.20 -4.75
N TYR A 15 21.05 -1.71 -5.77
CA TYR A 15 20.71 -3.14 -5.86
C TYR A 15 21.96 -4.01 -5.94
N LEU A 16 22.96 -3.63 -6.75
CA LEU A 16 24.23 -4.35 -6.86
C LEU A 16 24.97 -4.41 -5.52
N LEU A 17 25.06 -3.28 -4.81
CA LEU A 17 25.67 -3.22 -3.48
C LEU A 17 24.93 -4.12 -2.48
N THR A 18 23.60 -4.07 -2.49
CA THR A 18 22.76 -4.84 -1.58
C THR A 18 22.89 -6.35 -1.85
N PHE A 19 22.99 -6.73 -3.12
CA PHE A 19 23.27 -8.11 -3.54
C PHE A 19 24.67 -8.58 -3.11
N LEU A 20 25.69 -7.74 -3.25
CA LEU A 20 27.05 -8.03 -2.76
C LEU A 20 27.09 -8.23 -1.24
N ILE A 21 26.39 -7.38 -0.47
CA ILE A 21 26.29 -7.53 0.98
C ILE A 21 25.63 -8.87 1.35
N MET A 22 24.59 -9.27 0.63
CA MET A 22 23.91 -10.55 0.84
C MET A 22 24.82 -11.76 0.53
N ILE A 23 25.60 -11.71 -0.56
CA ILE A 23 26.58 -12.78 -0.87
C ILE A 23 27.64 -12.85 0.23
N LEU A 24 28.21 -11.71 0.61
CA LEU A 24 29.24 -11.66 1.65
C LEU A 24 28.71 -12.17 3.00
N SER A 25 27.45 -11.91 3.34
CA SER A 25 26.85 -12.41 4.59
C SER A 25 26.60 -13.93 4.61
N ILE A 26 26.52 -14.57 3.43
CA ILE A 26 26.38 -16.02 3.29
C ILE A 26 27.75 -16.69 3.28
N VAL A 27 28.72 -16.11 2.56
CA VAL A 27 30.06 -16.69 2.33
C VAL A 27 30.96 -16.53 3.56
N ILE A 28 30.86 -15.39 4.25
CA ILE A 28 31.66 -15.13 5.46
C ILE A 28 30.92 -15.76 6.66
N PRO A 29 31.60 -16.55 7.51
CA PRO A 29 31.01 -17.10 8.72
C PRO A 29 30.78 -15.99 9.75
N ILE A 30 29.65 -15.28 9.61
CA ILE A 30 29.21 -14.24 10.53
C ILE A 30 28.34 -14.88 11.62
N PRO A 31 28.52 -14.52 12.91
CA PRO A 31 27.64 -14.94 14.00
C PRO A 31 26.17 -14.66 13.70
N ASN A 32 25.26 -15.57 14.08
CA ASN A 32 23.83 -15.45 13.79
C ASN A 32 23.21 -14.15 14.35
N GLU A 33 23.73 -13.64 15.47
CA GLU A 33 23.32 -12.38 16.09
C GLU A 33 23.56 -11.16 15.19
N LEU A 34 24.58 -11.19 14.34
CA LEU A 34 24.89 -10.14 13.36
C LEU A 34 24.24 -10.44 12.00
N ARG A 35 24.00 -11.71 11.69
CA ARG A 35 23.42 -12.14 10.41
C ARG A 35 21.97 -11.70 10.24
N ASN A 36 21.15 -11.87 11.27
CA ASN A 36 19.74 -11.46 11.26
C ASN A 36 19.55 -9.94 11.02
N PRO A 37 20.23 -9.03 11.74
CA PRO A 37 20.11 -7.61 11.46
C PRO A 37 20.65 -7.22 10.07
N ILE A 38 21.67 -7.92 9.54
CA ILE A 38 22.13 -7.70 8.15
C ILE A 38 21.01 -8.04 7.16
N TYR A 39 20.35 -9.18 7.31
CA TYR A 39 19.22 -9.55 6.43
C TYR A 39 18.08 -8.55 6.51
N ILE A 40 17.74 -8.10 7.72
CA ILE A 40 16.76 -7.04 7.98
C ILE A 40 17.13 -5.75 7.22
N ILE A 41 18.38 -5.31 7.30
CA ILE A 41 18.82 -4.07 6.65
C ILE A 41 18.78 -4.21 5.13
N VAL A 42 19.27 -5.34 4.61
CA VAL A 42 19.30 -5.66 3.17
C VAL A 42 17.89 -5.71 2.59
N THR A 43 16.95 -6.42 3.23
CA THR A 43 15.55 -6.50 2.78
C THR A 43 14.88 -5.13 2.86
N THR A 44 15.12 -4.37 3.92
CA THR A 44 14.62 -2.98 4.05
C THR A 44 15.11 -2.09 2.91
N ILE A 45 16.40 -2.16 2.56
CA ILE A 45 16.96 -1.38 1.45
C ILE A 45 16.33 -1.78 0.11
N ILE A 46 16.24 -3.08 -0.19
CA ILE A 46 15.60 -3.58 -1.42
C ILE A 46 14.17 -3.05 -1.51
N TYR A 47 13.43 -3.13 -0.40
CA TYR A 47 12.05 -2.72 -0.33
C TYR A 47 11.86 -1.21 -0.54
N ILE A 48 12.69 -0.38 0.08
CA ILE A 48 12.68 1.08 -0.13
C ILE A 48 13.02 1.44 -1.59
N LEU A 49 14.00 0.76 -2.19
CA LEU A 49 14.37 0.98 -3.59
C LEU A 49 13.25 0.59 -4.54
N TRP A 50 12.61 -0.57 -4.29
CA TRP A 50 11.50 -1.05 -5.09
C TRP A 50 10.32 -0.09 -5.02
N PHE A 51 9.98 0.37 -3.81
CA PHE A 51 8.97 1.40 -3.60
C PHE A 51 9.28 2.67 -4.40
N ARG A 52 10.49 3.21 -4.26
CA ARG A 52 10.93 4.43 -4.95
C ARG A 52 10.84 4.31 -6.46
N ASP A 53 11.29 3.19 -7.01
CA ASP A 53 11.30 2.97 -8.45
C ASP A 53 9.89 2.73 -8.99
N SER A 54 9.02 2.07 -8.22
CA SER A 54 7.60 1.88 -8.60
C SER A 54 6.86 3.21 -8.79
N ILE A 55 7.13 4.21 -7.93
CA ILE A 55 6.58 5.57 -8.08
C ILE A 55 7.11 6.23 -9.35
N LYS A 56 8.41 6.10 -9.67
CA LYS A 56 8.98 6.69 -10.89
C LYS A 56 8.37 6.10 -12.17
N VAL A 57 7.99 4.82 -12.14
CA VAL A 57 7.36 4.13 -13.28
C VAL A 57 5.93 4.62 -13.51
N ALA A 58 5.22 5.02 -12.45
CA ALA A 58 3.87 5.57 -12.51
C ALA A 58 3.87 7.04 -12.97
N ASN A 59 4.17 7.26 -14.24
CA ASN A 59 4.38 8.58 -14.83
C ASN A 59 3.16 9.18 -15.58
N ASN A 60 2.11 8.38 -15.80
CA ASN A 60 0.85 8.79 -16.42
C ASN A 60 -0.33 8.51 -15.48
N VAL A 61 -1.48 9.14 -15.75
CA VAL A 61 -2.67 9.06 -14.89
C VAL A 61 -3.12 7.60 -14.70
N TRP A 62 -3.17 6.80 -15.78
CA TRP A 62 -3.56 5.39 -15.69
C TRP A 62 -2.64 4.54 -14.81
N LYS A 63 -1.32 4.68 -14.95
CA LYS A 63 -0.38 3.95 -14.08
C LYS A 63 -0.43 4.46 -12.65
N MET A 64 -0.68 5.76 -12.43
CA MET A 64 -0.91 6.29 -11.08
C MET A 64 -2.16 5.68 -10.44
N ILE A 65 -3.26 5.54 -11.20
CA ILE A 65 -4.50 4.87 -10.74
C ILE A 65 -4.18 3.43 -10.32
N ILE A 66 -3.54 2.65 -11.19
CA ILE A 66 -3.15 1.26 -10.90
C ILE A 66 -2.24 1.21 -9.67
N TRP A 67 -1.25 2.11 -9.60
CA TRP A 67 -0.33 2.17 -8.48
C TRP A 67 -1.08 2.43 -7.17
N LEU A 68 -1.97 3.43 -7.11
CA LEU A 68 -2.72 3.80 -5.92
C LEU A 68 -3.69 2.70 -5.45
N LEU A 69 -4.22 1.90 -6.38
CA LEU A 69 -5.09 0.77 -6.05
C LEU A 69 -4.34 -0.42 -5.47
N PHE A 70 -3.19 -0.78 -6.05
CA PHE A 70 -2.55 -2.06 -5.74
C PHE A 70 -1.30 -1.91 -4.88
N ALA A 71 -0.45 -0.94 -5.19
CA ALA A 71 0.86 -0.85 -4.57
C ALA A 71 0.75 -0.61 -3.06
N PRO A 72 -0.06 0.34 -2.54
CA PRO A 72 -0.21 0.56 -1.11
C PRO A 72 -0.63 -0.69 -0.32
N PHE A 73 -1.51 -1.53 -0.87
CA PHE A 73 -1.93 -2.76 -0.20
C PHE A 73 -0.80 -3.79 -0.17
N ILE A 74 -0.13 -4.02 -1.30
CA ILE A 74 0.98 -4.97 -1.40
C ILE A 74 2.14 -4.55 -0.49
N ILE A 75 2.50 -3.27 -0.57
CA ILE A 75 3.58 -2.67 0.21
C ILE A 75 3.20 -2.79 1.70
N SER A 76 2.06 -2.25 2.14
CA SER A 76 1.66 -2.32 3.54
C SER A 76 1.59 -3.75 4.08
N LEU A 77 1.11 -4.72 3.30
CA LEU A 77 1.04 -6.11 3.75
C LEU A 77 2.43 -6.67 4.04
N VAL A 78 3.40 -6.42 3.14
CA VAL A 78 4.79 -6.84 3.34
C VAL A 78 5.43 -6.11 4.54
N ALA A 79 5.19 -4.80 4.68
CA ALA A 79 5.72 -4.03 5.80
C ALA A 79 5.14 -4.50 7.14
N THR A 80 3.84 -4.72 7.23
CA THR A 80 3.17 -5.19 8.44
C THR A 80 3.59 -6.61 8.79
N ALA A 81 3.72 -7.50 7.80
CA ALA A 81 4.24 -8.86 8.01
C ALA A 81 5.71 -8.84 8.49
N TYR A 82 6.52 -7.93 7.97
CA TYR A 82 7.89 -7.76 8.44
C TYR A 82 7.93 -7.27 9.91
N ILE A 83 7.09 -6.29 10.25
CA ILE A 83 7.01 -5.73 11.60
C ILE A 83 6.45 -6.75 12.60
N SER A 84 5.53 -7.64 12.18
CA SER A 84 4.99 -8.71 13.04
C SER A 84 6.02 -9.77 13.42
N LEU A 85 7.08 -9.96 12.63
CA LEU A 85 8.22 -10.81 12.98
C LEU A 85 9.07 -10.24 14.12
N VAL A 86 9.04 -8.92 14.32
CA VAL A 86 9.89 -8.22 15.28
C VAL A 86 9.11 -7.82 16.54
N TRP A 87 7.82 -7.53 16.42
CA TRP A 87 7.01 -6.98 17.52
C TRP A 87 5.84 -7.91 17.87
N ILE A 88 6.04 -8.75 18.90
CA ILE A 88 5.11 -9.81 19.35
C ILE A 88 3.67 -9.32 19.61
N PRO A 89 3.41 -8.17 20.28
CA PRO A 89 2.06 -7.63 20.45
C PRO A 89 1.27 -7.43 19.15
N ILE A 90 1.93 -7.22 18.01
CA ILE A 90 1.25 -7.05 16.71
C ILE A 90 0.67 -8.36 16.20
N GLN A 91 1.20 -9.50 16.64
CA GLN A 91 0.69 -10.81 16.27
C GLN A 91 -0.74 -11.04 16.77
N GLN A 92 -1.24 -10.21 17.70
CA GLN A 92 -2.66 -10.17 18.02
C GLN A 92 -3.41 -9.39 16.93
N ASP A 93 -4.36 -10.05 16.26
CA ASP A 93 -5.05 -9.61 15.03
C ASP A 93 -5.49 -8.14 15.01
N LYS A 94 -5.95 -7.60 16.14
CA LYS A 94 -6.43 -6.21 16.26
C LYS A 94 -5.34 -5.15 16.02
N TYR A 95 -4.09 -5.41 16.39
CA TYR A 95 -2.99 -4.47 16.18
C TYR A 95 -2.41 -4.58 14.76
N PHE A 96 -2.45 -5.78 14.17
CA PHE A 96 -2.06 -6.00 12.78
C PHE A 96 -2.92 -5.15 11.83
N LEU A 97 -4.25 -5.21 11.98
CA LEU A 97 -5.18 -4.44 11.15
C LEU A 97 -4.95 -2.93 11.28
N PHE A 98 -4.77 -2.45 12.51
CA PHE A 98 -4.48 -1.04 12.76
C PHE A 98 -3.19 -0.60 12.07
N LEU A 99 -2.10 -1.34 12.24
CA LEU A 99 -0.80 -1.03 11.63
C LEU A 99 -0.90 -1.07 10.10
N PHE A 100 -1.59 -2.06 9.55
CA PHE A 100 -1.84 -2.17 8.12
C PHE A 100 -2.52 -0.92 7.57
N ILE A 101 -3.62 -0.47 8.20
CA ILE A 101 -4.34 0.74 7.78
C ILE A 101 -3.41 1.96 7.82
N VAL A 102 -2.67 2.15 8.91
CA VAL A 102 -1.72 3.27 9.06
C VAL A 102 -0.67 3.26 7.95
N MET A 103 -0.10 2.09 7.64
CA MET A 103 0.88 1.97 6.56
C MET A 103 0.26 2.33 5.20
N VAL A 104 -0.96 1.89 4.90
CA VAL A 104 -1.64 2.24 3.63
C VAL A 104 -1.81 3.75 3.50
N ILE A 105 -2.24 4.42 4.57
CA ILE A 105 -2.41 5.88 4.61
C ILE A 105 -1.08 6.59 4.33
N LEU A 106 0.00 6.18 5.01
CA LEU A 106 1.32 6.79 4.84
C LEU A 106 1.84 6.64 3.41
N LEU A 107 1.63 5.49 2.78
CA LEU A 107 2.05 5.25 1.40
C LEU A 107 1.28 6.11 0.41
N TRP A 108 -0.04 6.28 0.62
CA TRP A 108 -0.85 7.20 -0.17
C TRP A 108 -0.41 8.65 0.00
N MET A 109 -0.13 9.10 1.22
CA MET A 109 0.41 10.44 1.48
C MET A 109 1.74 10.66 0.76
N LEU A 110 2.65 9.69 0.82
CA LEU A 110 3.94 9.76 0.13
C LEU A 110 3.78 9.77 -1.40
N ALA A 111 2.86 8.98 -1.94
CA ALA A 111 2.53 8.98 -3.35
C ALA A 111 1.95 10.33 -3.79
N ALA A 112 0.99 10.86 -3.03
CA ALA A 112 0.41 12.18 -3.24
C ALA A 112 1.44 13.30 -3.14
N TYR A 113 2.48 13.13 -2.33
CA TYR A 113 3.58 14.07 -2.24
C TYR A 113 4.55 13.99 -3.44
N LYS A 114 4.83 12.78 -3.94
CA LYS A 114 5.84 12.52 -4.98
C LYS A 114 5.33 12.65 -6.40
N PHE A 115 4.07 12.33 -6.66
CA PHE A 115 3.50 12.40 -8.00
C PHE A 115 3.33 13.85 -8.47
N ASP A 116 3.30 14.01 -9.79
CA ASP A 116 2.94 15.25 -10.45
C ASP A 116 1.55 15.72 -9.98
N LEU A 117 1.43 17.00 -9.60
CA LEU A 117 0.26 17.53 -8.91
C LEU A 117 -1.02 17.44 -9.76
N ASP A 118 -0.92 17.74 -11.06
CA ASP A 118 -2.10 17.75 -11.94
C ASP A 118 -2.53 16.32 -12.25
N LYS A 119 -1.57 15.43 -12.48
CA LYS A 119 -1.85 14.01 -12.76
C LYS A 119 -2.41 13.30 -11.54
N ILE A 120 -1.92 13.59 -10.33
CA ILE A 120 -2.43 12.94 -9.11
C ILE A 120 -3.84 13.42 -8.76
N LYS A 121 -4.15 14.71 -8.98
CA LYS A 121 -5.52 15.23 -8.83
C LYS A 121 -6.48 14.51 -9.77
N ALA A 122 -6.11 14.36 -11.04
CA ALA A 122 -6.92 13.62 -12.01
C ALA A 122 -7.08 12.14 -11.63
N ALA A 123 -5.99 11.48 -11.20
CA ALA A 123 -6.03 10.08 -10.78
C ALA A 123 -6.95 9.86 -9.57
N ILE A 124 -6.84 10.70 -8.54
CA ILE A 124 -7.70 10.61 -7.34
C ILE A 124 -9.16 10.92 -7.68
N PHE A 125 -9.43 11.89 -8.56
CA PHE A 125 -10.79 12.17 -9.01
C PHE A 125 -11.43 10.94 -9.68
N ILE A 126 -10.70 10.29 -10.60
CA ILE A 126 -11.17 9.07 -11.29
C ILE A 126 -11.35 7.93 -10.28
N LEU A 127 -10.39 7.73 -9.37
CA LEU A 127 -10.47 6.70 -8.34
C LEU A 127 -11.67 6.89 -7.43
N ASN A 128 -11.95 8.13 -7.01
CA ASN A 128 -13.12 8.44 -6.21
C ASN A 128 -14.40 8.10 -6.95
N ALA A 129 -14.50 8.44 -8.24
CA ALA A 129 -15.66 8.04 -9.04
C ALA A 129 -15.82 6.50 -9.09
N ILE A 130 -14.73 5.76 -9.35
CA ILE A 130 -14.74 4.29 -9.40
C ILE A 130 -15.18 3.71 -8.05
N VAL A 131 -14.58 4.16 -6.95
CA VAL A 131 -14.90 3.63 -5.62
C VAL A 131 -16.31 3.99 -5.19
N THR A 132 -16.80 5.20 -5.50
CA THR A 132 -18.20 5.55 -5.28
C THR A 132 -19.12 4.63 -6.06
N THR A 133 -18.83 4.33 -7.33
CA THR A 133 -19.61 3.37 -8.12
C THR A 133 -19.59 1.98 -7.47
N ILE A 134 -18.42 1.50 -7.02
CA ILE A 134 -18.30 0.21 -6.34
C ILE A 134 -19.13 0.20 -5.05
N ILE A 135 -19.06 1.26 -4.23
CA ILE A 135 -19.85 1.42 -3.00
C ILE A 135 -21.35 1.45 -3.31
N THR A 136 -21.76 2.11 -4.39
CA THR A 136 -23.16 2.14 -4.81
C THR A 136 -23.63 0.75 -5.25
N ILE A 137 -22.85 0.02 -6.06
CA ILE A 137 -23.18 -1.36 -6.48
C ILE A 137 -23.26 -2.27 -5.25
N ALA A 138 -22.27 -2.17 -4.38
CA ALA A 138 -22.23 -2.81 -3.07
C ALA A 138 -23.51 -2.56 -2.25
N PHE A 139 -23.91 -1.30 -2.10
CA PHE A 139 -25.12 -0.94 -1.38
C PHE A 139 -26.37 -1.55 -2.03
N LEU A 140 -26.49 -1.51 -3.36
CA LEU A 140 -27.59 -2.16 -4.08
C LEU A 140 -27.62 -3.68 -3.85
N THR A 141 -26.46 -4.35 -3.81
CA THR A 141 -26.37 -5.78 -3.51
C THR A 141 -26.76 -6.11 -2.07
N THR A 142 -26.60 -5.17 -1.12
CA THR A 142 -27.10 -5.38 0.25
C THR A 142 -28.61 -5.24 0.38
N LEU A 143 -29.27 -4.55 -0.56
CA LEU A 143 -30.73 -4.37 -0.59
C LEU A 143 -31.46 -5.50 -1.33
N ASN A 144 -30.76 -6.26 -2.18
CA ASN A 144 -31.35 -7.35 -2.96
C ASN A 144 -30.42 -8.57 -3.03
N THR A 145 -30.85 -9.67 -2.42
CA THR A 145 -30.13 -10.96 -2.38
C THR A 145 -29.92 -11.60 -3.75
N ASP A 146 -30.76 -11.32 -4.75
CA ASP A 146 -30.54 -11.80 -6.11
C ASP A 146 -29.38 -11.08 -6.81
N LEU A 147 -29.10 -9.83 -6.42
CA LEU A 147 -27.89 -9.12 -6.87
C LEU A 147 -26.63 -9.64 -6.16
N SER A 148 -26.73 -10.13 -4.92
CA SER A 148 -25.60 -10.76 -4.21
C SER A 148 -25.08 -12.02 -4.92
N LYS A 149 -25.99 -12.82 -5.50
CA LYS A 149 -25.65 -14.00 -6.32
C LYS A 149 -24.90 -13.68 -7.63
N LEU A 150 -24.90 -12.42 -8.06
CA LEU A 150 -24.08 -11.98 -9.21
C LEU A 150 -22.61 -11.79 -8.83
N VAL A 151 -22.31 -11.63 -7.54
CA VAL A 151 -20.97 -11.32 -7.03
C VAL A 151 -20.33 -12.54 -6.34
N PHE A 152 -21.11 -13.33 -5.60
CA PHE A 152 -20.63 -14.51 -4.89
C PHE A 152 -21.35 -15.78 -5.35
N SER A 153 -20.61 -16.89 -5.40
CA SER A 153 -21.21 -18.20 -5.67
C SER A 153 -22.20 -18.59 -4.58
N THR A 154 -23.26 -19.29 -4.96
CA THR A 154 -24.29 -19.81 -4.05
C THR A 154 -23.70 -20.58 -2.88
N ASP A 155 -22.67 -21.39 -3.12
CA ASP A 155 -22.01 -22.20 -2.08
C ASP A 155 -21.36 -21.35 -0.97
N LEU A 156 -20.78 -20.19 -1.32
CA LEU A 156 -20.15 -19.26 -0.38
C LEU A 156 -21.20 -18.54 0.47
N ILE A 157 -22.31 -18.16 -0.17
CA ILE A 157 -23.45 -17.53 0.50
C ILE A 157 -24.08 -18.51 1.49
N GLU A 158 -24.30 -19.76 1.08
CA GLU A 158 -24.84 -20.81 1.94
C GLU A 158 -23.93 -21.13 3.13
N LEU A 159 -22.61 -21.16 2.92
CA LEU A 159 -21.63 -21.37 3.99
C LEU A 159 -21.71 -20.26 5.05
N ALA A 160 -21.71 -19.00 4.63
CA ALA A 160 -21.82 -17.86 5.56
C ALA A 160 -23.19 -17.80 6.26
N THR A 161 -24.26 -18.20 5.58
CA THR A 161 -25.60 -18.26 6.18
C THR A 161 -25.67 -19.35 7.25
N LYS A 162 -24.99 -20.48 7.04
CA LYS A 162 -24.84 -21.54 8.06
C LYS A 162 -24.06 -21.08 9.29
N ASP A 163 -23.08 -20.20 9.12
CA ASP A 163 -22.31 -19.60 10.22
C ASP A 163 -23.04 -18.43 10.91
N GLY A 164 -24.31 -18.18 10.56
CA GLY A 164 -25.16 -17.16 11.19
C GLY A 164 -24.97 -15.74 10.65
N PHE A 165 -24.19 -15.56 9.58
CA PHE A 165 -24.07 -14.29 8.88
C PHE A 165 -25.23 -14.11 7.90
N LEU A 166 -25.69 -12.87 7.69
CA LEU A 166 -26.63 -12.60 6.60
C LEU A 166 -25.92 -12.83 5.27
N ALA A 167 -26.64 -13.32 4.25
CA ALA A 167 -26.12 -13.51 2.90
C ALA A 167 -25.40 -12.25 2.33
N ASN A 168 -25.77 -11.07 2.84
CA ASN A 168 -25.25 -9.78 2.42
C ASN A 168 -24.09 -9.28 3.30
N SER A 169 -23.83 -9.92 4.45
CA SER A 169 -22.77 -9.54 5.38
C SER A 169 -21.36 -9.79 4.82
N LEU A 170 -21.19 -10.81 3.96
CA LEU A 170 -19.91 -11.07 3.30
C LEU A 170 -19.49 -9.92 2.37
N ILE A 171 -20.42 -9.45 1.56
CA ILE A 171 -20.26 -8.27 0.71
C ILE A 171 -19.86 -7.08 1.58
N GLU A 172 -20.65 -6.80 2.61
CA GLU A 172 -20.42 -5.68 3.53
C GLU A 172 -19.03 -5.72 4.19
N LEU A 173 -18.56 -6.91 4.60
CA LEU A 173 -17.27 -7.09 5.25
C LEU A 173 -16.11 -6.89 4.26
N ILE A 174 -16.21 -7.44 3.04
CA ILE A 174 -15.21 -7.25 1.98
C ILE A 174 -15.13 -5.78 1.56
N ILE A 175 -16.28 -5.12 1.39
CA ILE A 175 -16.31 -3.69 1.09
C ILE A 175 -15.66 -2.92 2.21
N LYS A 176 -16.02 -3.15 3.48
CA LYS A 176 -15.44 -2.43 4.62
C LYS A 176 -13.92 -2.60 4.72
N MET A 177 -13.41 -3.81 4.48
CA MET A 177 -11.97 -4.09 4.51
C MET A 177 -11.18 -3.34 3.43
N ILE A 178 -11.79 -3.06 2.28
CA ILE A 178 -11.14 -2.34 1.17
C ILE A 178 -11.40 -0.83 1.25
N THR A 179 -12.65 -0.44 1.53
CA THR A 179 -13.09 0.95 1.52
C THR A 179 -12.57 1.73 2.71
N LEU A 180 -12.47 1.15 3.91
CA LEU A 180 -11.97 1.90 5.07
C LEU A 180 -10.51 2.35 4.89
N PRO A 181 -9.53 1.47 4.56
CA PRO A 181 -8.17 1.91 4.25
C PRO A 181 -8.13 2.90 3.09
N TYR A 182 -8.94 2.68 2.05
CA TYR A 182 -9.00 3.57 0.89
C TYR A 182 -9.48 4.98 1.25
N ILE A 183 -10.65 5.10 1.90
CA ILE A 183 -11.27 6.39 2.24
C ILE A 183 -10.34 7.21 3.13
N LEU A 184 -9.77 6.60 4.17
CA LEU A 184 -8.83 7.28 5.05
C LEU A 184 -7.59 7.76 4.28
N SER A 185 -7.08 6.93 3.37
CA SER A 185 -5.92 7.27 2.56
C SER A 185 -6.20 8.40 1.56
N VAL A 186 -7.39 8.43 0.96
CA VAL A 186 -7.84 9.51 0.07
C VAL A 186 -7.90 10.83 0.83
N ILE A 187 -8.51 10.86 2.01
CA ILE A 187 -8.63 12.09 2.82
C ILE A 187 -7.23 12.67 3.08
N TRP A 188 -6.31 11.84 3.57
CA TRP A 188 -4.94 12.29 3.86
C TRP A 188 -4.14 12.64 2.60
N ALA A 189 -4.34 11.94 1.49
CA ALA A 189 -3.75 12.31 0.20
C ALA A 189 -4.28 13.65 -0.33
N GLN A 190 -5.58 13.92 -0.18
CA GLN A 190 -6.17 15.21 -0.52
C GLN A 190 -5.60 16.33 0.33
N VAL A 191 -5.42 16.11 1.65
CA VAL A 191 -4.73 17.08 2.52
C VAL A 191 -3.33 17.40 1.99
N ILE A 192 -2.55 16.39 1.61
CA ILE A 192 -1.21 16.62 1.02
C ILE A 192 -1.29 17.39 -0.30
N ILE A 193 -2.26 17.08 -1.15
CA ILE A 193 -2.47 17.77 -2.42
C ILE A 193 -2.84 19.24 -2.20
N GLU A 194 -3.69 19.55 -1.22
CA GLU A 194 -4.05 20.93 -0.89
C GLU A 194 -2.87 21.70 -0.29
N LEU A 195 -2.11 21.08 0.61
CA LEU A 195 -0.90 21.71 1.14
C LEU A 195 0.12 22.00 0.02
N ARG A 196 0.18 21.14 -1.01
CA ARG A 196 1.01 21.38 -2.20
C ARG A 196 0.44 22.44 -3.13
N SER A 197 -0.88 22.47 -3.34
CA SER A 197 -1.56 23.45 -4.20
C SER A 197 -1.37 24.88 -3.65
N LEU A 198 -1.42 25.02 -2.33
CA LEU A 198 -1.16 26.26 -1.60
C LEU A 198 0.34 26.59 -1.47
N LYS A 199 1.23 25.77 -2.05
CA LYS A 199 2.70 25.90 -1.96
C LYS A 199 3.25 25.91 -0.52
N MET A 200 2.49 25.41 0.46
CA MET A 200 2.93 25.28 1.85
C MET A 200 3.98 24.18 2.00
N ILE A 201 3.88 23.12 1.18
CA ILE A 201 4.84 22.02 1.12
C ILE A 201 5.25 21.74 -0.33
N GLY A 202 6.50 21.32 -0.53
CA GLY A 202 7.03 21.03 -1.86
C GLY A 202 7.26 22.30 -2.68
N ARG A 203 8.35 23.03 -2.39
CA ARG A 203 8.80 24.13 -3.25
C ARG A 203 9.09 23.61 -4.66
N GLU A 204 8.40 24.17 -5.64
CA GLU A 204 8.86 24.24 -7.03
C GLU A 204 10.32 24.72 -6.98
N ARG A 205 11.25 23.87 -7.44
CA ARG A 205 12.54 24.40 -7.87
C ARG A 205 12.25 25.17 -9.15
N ALA A 206 12.22 26.49 -9.04
CA ALA A 206 12.52 27.39 -10.14
C ALA A 206 13.91 27.06 -10.72
#